data_AF-A0A961H748-F1
#
_entry.id   AF-A0A961H748-F1
#
_cell.length_a   1.000
_cell.length_b   1.000
_cell.length_c   1.000
_cell.angle_alpha   90.00
_cell.angle_beta   90.00
_cell.angle_gamma   90.00
#
_symmetry.space_group_name_H-M   'P 1'
#
loop_
_entity.id
_entity.type
_entity.pdbx_description
1 polymer ?
#
loop_
_entity_poly.entity_id
_entity_poly.type
_entity_poly.pdbx_seq_one_letter_code
_entity_poly.pdbx_strand_id
1 'polypeptide(L)' 'MIGPELASTPERHRSIGEVRGLGVFWAIELVRDRETREVFVPYNASGADAFVA' A
#
# COMPACT_ATOMS: atom_id res chain seq x y z
N MET A 1 -16.53 -5.12 9.11
CA MET A 1 -15.72 -4.23 9.98
C MET A 1 -14.48 -3.82 9.19
N ILE A 2 -14.03 -2.55 9.25
CA ILE A 2 -12.97 -2.04 8.35
C ILE A 2 -11.56 -2.47 8.79
N GLY A 3 -11.18 -2.21 10.05
CA GLY A 3 -9.82 -2.43 10.53
C GLY A 3 -9.30 -3.87 10.44
N PRO A 4 -10.04 -4.89 10.92
CA PRO A 4 -9.56 -6.28 10.88
C PRO A 4 -9.29 -6.79 9.47
N GLU A 5 -10.15 -6.46 8.51
CA GLU A 5 -9.96 -6.86 7.11
C GLU A 5 -8.70 -6.22 6.53
N LEU A 6 -8.53 -4.91 6.73
CA LEU A 6 -7.36 -4.17 6.26
C LEU A 6 -6.06 -4.67 6.91
N ALA A 7 -6.07 -4.97 8.21
CA ALA A 7 -4.90 -5.46 8.94
C ALA A 7 -4.41 -6.83 8.42
N SER A 8 -5.29 -7.65 7.83
CA SER A 8 -4.93 -8.96 7.26
C SER A 8 -4.31 -8.87 5.85
N THR A 9 -4.49 -7.75 5.16
CA THR A 9 -4.06 -7.58 3.76
C THR A 9 -2.55 -7.74 3.52
N PRO A 10 -1.63 -7.31 4.42
CA PRO A 10 -0.20 -7.55 4.28
C PRO A 10 0.17 -9.04 4.19
N GLU A 11 -0.60 -9.94 4.78
CA GLU A 11 -0.35 -11.38 4.66
C GLU A 11 -0.73 -11.90 3.26
N ARG A 12 -1.69 -11.25 2.60
CA ARG A 12 -2.29 -11.68 1.34
C ARG A 12 -1.61 -11.08 0.11
N HIS A 13 -0.93 -9.93 0.24
CA HIS A 13 -0.42 -9.20 -0.93
C HIS A 13 0.93 -8.52 -0.69
N ARG A 14 1.98 -8.99 -1.40
CA ARG A 14 3.38 -8.57 -1.24
C ARG A 14 3.60 -7.04 -1.32
N SER A 15 2.87 -6.34 -2.19
CA SER A 15 3.08 -4.90 -2.38
C SER A 15 2.55 -4.03 -1.24
N ILE A 16 1.85 -4.60 -0.26
CA ILE A 16 1.39 -3.86 0.90
C ILE A 16 2.51 -3.85 1.93
N GLY A 17 3.08 -2.67 2.18
CA GLY A 17 4.14 -2.46 3.17
C GLY A 17 3.57 -2.14 4.55
N GLU A 18 2.53 -1.30 4.61
CA GLU A 18 1.92 -0.86 5.86
C GLU A 18 0.42 -0.63 5.70
N VAL A 19 -0.32 -0.86 6.78
CA VAL A 19 -1.74 -0.53 6.92
C VAL A 19 -1.90 0.22 8.24
N ARG A 20 -2.40 1.45 8.18
CA ARG A 20 -2.61 2.30 9.36
C ARG A 20 -3.93 3.07 9.27
N GLY A 21 -4.56 3.32 10.40
CA GLY A 21 -5.82 4.07 10.43
C GLY A 21 -6.50 4.11 11.80
N LEU A 22 -7.54 4.94 11.90
CA LEU A 22 -8.37 5.09 13.09
C LEU A 22 -9.83 5.37 12.68
N GLY A 23 -10.78 4.66 13.30
CA GLY A 23 -12.20 4.78 12.96
C GLY A 23 -12.45 4.43 11.49
N VAL A 24 -12.87 5.43 10.70
CA VAL A 24 -13.17 5.29 9.27
C VAL A 24 -12.11 5.91 8.35
N PHE A 25 -10.97 6.36 8.90
CA PHE A 25 -9.88 6.94 8.12
C PHE A 25 -8.67 5.99 8.09
N TRP A 26 -8.30 5.53 6.89
CA TRP A 26 -7.29 4.49 6.69
C TRP A 26 -6.37 4.82 5.51
N ALA A 27 -5.14 4.36 5.60
CA ALA A 27 -4.13 4.42 4.56
C ALA A 27 -3.49 3.04 4.36
N ILE A 28 -3.20 2.72 3.11
CA ILE A 28 -2.44 1.54 2.71
C ILE A 28 -1.19 2.05 1.99
N GLU A 29 -0.03 1.65 2.46
CA GLU A 29 1.24 1.96 1.82
C GLU A 29 1.62 0.88 0.82
N LEU A 30 1.80 1.29 -0.43
CA LEU A 30 2.23 0.40 -1.51
C LEU A 30 3.73 0.54 -1.74
N VAL A 31 4.45 -0.58 -1.64
CA VAL A 31 5.90 -0.69 -1.85
C VAL A 31 6.19 -1.83 -2.82
N ARG A 32 7.33 -1.76 -3.51
CA ARG A 32 7.84 -2.83 -4.38
C ARG A 32 8.46 -3.94 -3.54
N ASP A 33 9.19 -3.53 -2.52
CA ASP A 33 9.89 -4.38 -1.59
C ASP A 33 9.67 -3.86 -0.16
N ARG A 34 9.37 -4.78 0.77
CA ARG A 34 9.02 -4.45 2.16
C ARG A 34 10.23 -4.17 3.03
N GLU A 35 11.38 -4.75 2.68
CA GLU A 35 12.63 -4.56 3.42
C GLU A 35 13.21 -3.18 3.11
N THR A 36 13.26 -2.82 1.83
CA THR A 36 13.82 -1.53 1.38
C THR A 36 12.82 -0.38 1.45
N ARG A 37 11.52 -0.69 1.45
CA ARG A 37 10.41 0.28 1.29
C ARG A 37 10.53 1.11 0.00
N GLU A 38 11.03 0.50 -1.08
CA GLU A 38 11.03 1.14 -2.39
C GLU A 38 9.59 1.46 -2.84
N VAL A 39 9.35 2.71 -3.24
CA VAL A 39 8.01 3.21 -3.57
C VAL A 39 7.45 2.50 -4.80
N PHE A 40 6.17 2.10 -4.74
CA PHE A 40 5.52 1.39 -5.86
C PHE A 40 5.39 2.27 -7.11
N VAL A 41 5.00 3.52 -6.94
CA VAL A 41 4.83 4.50 -8.02
C VAL A 41 5.42 5.85 -7.63
N PRO A 42 6.08 6.58 -8.56
CA PRO A 42 6.55 7.92 -8.29
C PRO A 42 5.41 8.84 -7.83
N TYR A 43 5.75 9.82 -6.98
CA TYR A 43 4.78 10.81 -6.55
C TYR A 43 4.22 11.58 -7.75
N ASN A 44 2.89 11.71 -7.80
CA ASN A 44 2.17 12.38 -8.89
C ASN A 44 2.41 11.78 -10.28
N ALA A 45 2.72 10.48 -10.35
CA ALA A 45 2.76 9.75 -11.62
C ALA A 45 1.39 9.77 -12.32
N SER A 46 1.41 9.84 -13.65
CA SER A 46 0.20 9.88 -14.49
C SER A 46 0.38 9.04 -15.74
N GLY A 47 -0.72 8.65 -16.38
CA GLY A 47 -0.67 7.86 -17.61
C GLY A 47 0.07 6.54 -17.41
N ALA A 48 1.00 6.23 -18.33
CA ALA A 48 1.78 4.99 -18.28
C ALA A 48 2.55 4.84 -16.96
N ASP A 49 3.12 5.94 -16.45
CA ASP A 49 3.96 5.96 -15.25
C ASP A 49 3.19 5.57 -13.97
N ALA A 50 1.85 5.64 -13.98
CA ALA A 50 1.01 5.19 -12.87
C ALA A 50 0.87 3.65 -12.79
N PHE A 51 1.22 2.94 -13.87
CA PHE A 51 1.10 1.49 -13.96
C PHE A 51 2.44 0.78 -14.16
N VAL A 52 3.54 1.53 -14.31
CA VAL A 52 4.88 0.93 -14.40
C VAL A 52 5.31 0.48 -13.00
N ALA A 53 4.87 -0.72 -12.63
CA ALA A 53 5.40 -1.54 -11.56
C ALA A 53 6.51 -2.43 -12.13
#